data_AF-A0A354H003-F1
#
_entry.id   AF-A0A354H003-F1
#
_cell.length_a   1.000
_cell.length_b   1.000
_cell.length_c   1.000
_cell.angle_alpha   90.00
_cell.angle_beta   90.00
_cell.angle_gamma   90.00
#
_symmetry.space_group_name_H-M   'P 1'
#
loop_
_entity.id
_entity.type
_entity.pdbx_description
1 polymer ?
#
loop_
_entity_poly.entity_id
_entity_poly.type
_entity_poly.pdbx_seq_one_letter_code
_entity_poly.pdbx_strand_id
1 'polypeptide(L)'
;MSSNPTSSLPRPGWRPRPWPVLLAGLAITAVGLILVVAGDALAPIRFVLFLAGLITAGAALSMRFRVAGWLFEERMETAGMLAVAAFACLLAFADAISADPSWDSMQMVLVALIAVALLGVVLVLLPATVRAIVVGVLVLVHFGGMITAATTIEPPGASAPWVARQLGANVYRRYLQFMYLNNAYHFYSPEPGPPSLVWFHIKYVDGRVKWFKIPHRDEDPVPIHHTRLLSITESTALTSNQIPQEPGRWSDLKFNRKRAGDLLDIKVAPDTIMPETIQYQETQPFSQNMIESYVRHVAWEFPSLGDPDNKVKGIKVYRLRHTIISPQAIAEGRSPLDKITYVGYYQGEYDAEGKLLHAVYDAKDNLVQVNDPFRFWYMPIYTRPKDGSPYRSDMRPEELEYVDSLTRHARLDLDKLVVSGDSNDTPWDDGAEKHQP
;
A
#
# COMPACT_ATOMS: atom_id res chain seq x y z
N MET A 1 3.12 67.44 -34.90
CA MET A 1 3.28 66.24 -35.76
C MET A 1 3.78 65.10 -34.87
N SER A 2 2.88 64.29 -34.31
CA SER A 2 3.24 63.04 -33.65
C SER A 2 2.72 61.89 -34.52
N SER A 3 3.63 61.03 -34.95
CA SER A 3 3.32 59.80 -35.67
C SER A 3 2.73 58.78 -34.70
N ASN A 4 1.46 58.44 -34.88
CA ASN A 4 0.86 57.28 -34.23
C ASN A 4 1.57 56.01 -34.72
N PRO A 5 2.17 55.19 -33.84
CA PRO A 5 2.70 53.90 -34.25
C PRO A 5 1.52 53.01 -34.64
N THR A 6 1.40 52.74 -35.94
CA THR A 6 0.53 51.71 -36.47
C THR A 6 1.03 50.36 -35.95
N SER A 7 0.49 49.92 -34.82
CA SER A 7 0.65 48.56 -34.33
C SER A 7 0.13 47.61 -35.42
N SER A 8 1.06 46.91 -36.06
CA SER A 8 0.72 45.82 -36.96
C SER A 8 0.03 44.75 -36.13
N LEU A 9 -1.31 44.70 -36.24
CA LEU A 9 -2.08 43.62 -35.62
C LEU A 9 -1.49 42.30 -36.11
N PRO A 10 -1.10 41.39 -35.20
CA PRO A 10 -0.52 40.11 -35.58
C PRO A 10 -1.48 39.42 -36.54
N ARG A 11 -0.95 38.99 -37.71
CA ARG A 11 -1.74 38.25 -38.70
C ARG A 11 -2.45 37.10 -37.97
N PRO A 12 -3.74 36.85 -38.26
CA PRO A 12 -4.48 35.76 -37.63
C PRO A 12 -3.78 34.44 -37.98
N GLY A 13 -2.90 33.99 -37.09
CA GLY A 13 -2.24 32.70 -37.20
C GLY A 13 -3.30 31.63 -37.26
N TRP A 14 -3.08 30.63 -38.10
CA TRP A 14 -3.99 29.51 -38.32
C TRP A 14 -4.16 28.73 -37.00
N ARG A 15 -5.12 29.14 -36.17
CA ARG A 15 -5.47 28.44 -34.94
C ARG A 15 -6.61 27.48 -35.29
N PRO A 16 -6.42 26.16 -35.13
CA PRO A 16 -7.48 25.20 -35.41
C PRO A 16 -8.71 25.53 -34.55
N ARG A 17 -9.91 25.36 -35.13
CA ARG A 17 -11.16 25.50 -34.38
C ARG A 17 -11.29 24.31 -33.41
N PRO A 18 -11.74 24.51 -32.16
CA PRO A 18 -11.81 23.41 -31.19
C PRO A 18 -12.78 22.28 -31.58
N TRP A 19 -13.91 22.58 -32.23
CA TRP A 19 -14.93 21.59 -32.60
C TRP A 19 -14.41 20.48 -33.54
N PRO A 20 -13.76 20.78 -34.67
CA PRO A 20 -13.14 19.74 -35.51
C PRO A 20 -12.19 18.81 -34.76
N VAL A 21 -11.40 19.36 -33.83
CA VAL A 21 -10.47 18.56 -33.02
C VAL A 21 -11.24 17.64 -32.07
N LEU A 22 -12.27 18.15 -31.39
CA LEU A 22 -13.10 17.35 -30.50
C LEU A 22 -13.83 16.22 -31.23
N LEU A 23 -14.41 16.51 -32.39
CA LEU A 23 -15.10 15.51 -33.21
C LEU A 23 -14.14 14.46 -33.77
N ALA A 24 -12.92 14.83 -34.12
CA ALA A 24 -11.87 13.88 -34.48
C ALA A 24 -11.54 12.95 -33.30
N GLY A 25 -11.38 13.51 -32.09
CA GLY A 25 -11.17 12.72 -30.87
C GLY A 25 -12.31 11.72 -30.62
N LEU A 26 -13.56 12.18 -30.71
CA LEU A 26 -14.75 11.33 -30.58
C LEU A 26 -14.79 10.22 -31.64
N ALA A 27 -14.48 10.55 -32.90
CA ALA A 27 -14.47 9.58 -33.99
C ALA A 27 -13.40 8.49 -33.77
N ILE A 28 -12.20 8.87 -33.33
CA ILE A 28 -11.13 7.93 -33.00
C ILE A 28 -11.57 6.99 -31.87
N THR A 29 -12.17 7.52 -30.80
CA THR A 29 -12.72 6.70 -29.71
C THR A 29 -13.83 5.76 -30.20
N ALA A 30 -14.73 6.24 -31.07
CA ALA A 30 -15.81 5.42 -31.62
C ALA A 30 -15.27 4.28 -32.50
N VAL A 31 -14.22 4.52 -33.28
CA VAL A 31 -13.53 3.47 -34.06
C VAL A 31 -12.93 2.43 -33.11
N GLY A 32 -12.30 2.84 -32.00
CA GLY A 32 -11.82 1.93 -30.96
C GLY A 32 -12.93 1.00 -30.44
N LEU A 33 -14.11 1.55 -30.17
CA LEU A 33 -15.27 0.78 -29.71
C LEU A 33 -15.83 -0.17 -30.77
N ILE A 34 -15.89 0.24 -32.04
CA ILE A 34 -16.35 -0.62 -33.14
C ILE A 34 -15.45 -1.85 -33.29
N LEU A 35 -14.13 -1.69 -33.06
CA LEU A 35 -13.17 -2.78 -33.13
C LEU A 35 -13.35 -3.84 -32.03
N VAL A 36 -14.22 -3.63 -31.03
CA VAL A 36 -14.63 -4.69 -30.09
C VAL A 36 -15.21 -5.89 -30.84
N VAL A 37 -15.96 -5.66 -31.92
CA VAL A 37 -16.60 -6.70 -32.72
C VAL A 37 -15.57 -7.63 -33.40
N ALA A 38 -14.33 -7.17 -33.57
CA ALA A 38 -13.26 -7.95 -34.19
C ALA A 38 -12.51 -8.89 -33.21
N GLY A 39 -12.91 -8.92 -31.93
CA GLY A 39 -12.32 -9.80 -30.91
C GLY A 39 -11.00 -9.29 -30.31
N ASP A 40 -10.36 -10.13 -29.50
CA ASP A 40 -9.23 -9.72 -28.63
C ASP A 40 -7.91 -9.50 -29.37
N ALA A 41 -7.77 -10.01 -30.60
CA ALA A 41 -6.57 -9.82 -31.41
C ALA A 41 -6.24 -8.34 -31.67
N LEU A 42 -7.25 -7.45 -31.60
CA LEU A 42 -7.07 -6.01 -31.80
C LEU A 42 -7.04 -5.21 -30.49
N ALA A 43 -7.05 -5.85 -29.32
CA ALA A 43 -7.08 -5.15 -28.03
C ALA A 43 -5.99 -4.07 -27.87
N PRO A 44 -4.72 -4.28 -28.29
CA PRO A 44 -3.69 -3.23 -28.21
C PRO A 44 -4.01 -2.02 -29.08
N ILE A 45 -4.56 -2.24 -30.28
CA ILE A 45 -4.94 -1.15 -31.21
C ILE A 45 -6.13 -0.38 -30.65
N ARG A 46 -7.13 -1.08 -30.10
CA ARG A 46 -8.27 -0.46 -29.42
C ARG A 46 -7.80 0.49 -28.32
N PHE A 47 -6.92 0.00 -27.44
CA PHE A 47 -6.34 0.81 -26.36
C PHE A 47 -5.66 2.09 -26.85
N VAL A 48 -4.82 1.98 -27.88
CA VAL A 48 -4.13 3.13 -28.48
C VAL A 48 -5.13 4.13 -29.06
N LEU A 49 -6.19 3.65 -29.74
CA LEU A 49 -7.23 4.51 -30.28
C LEU A 49 -8.00 5.24 -29.17
N PHE A 50 -8.38 4.58 -28.08
CA PHE A 50 -9.04 5.26 -26.96
C PHE A 50 -8.15 6.33 -26.34
N LEU A 51 -6.89 5.99 -26.06
CA LEU A 51 -5.96 6.95 -25.48
C LEU A 51 -5.77 8.16 -26.41
N ALA A 52 -5.56 7.92 -27.70
CA ALA A 52 -5.43 8.97 -28.70
C ALA A 52 -6.70 9.83 -28.81
N GLY A 53 -7.88 9.20 -28.84
CA GLY A 53 -9.17 9.88 -28.90
C GLY A 53 -9.45 10.76 -27.69
N LEU A 54 -9.19 10.26 -26.49
CA LEU A 54 -9.34 11.00 -25.23
C LEU A 54 -8.33 12.16 -25.10
N ILE A 55 -7.07 11.95 -25.47
CA ILE A 55 -6.06 13.02 -25.51
C ILE A 55 -6.49 14.11 -26.50
N THR A 56 -6.98 13.72 -27.67
CA THR A 56 -7.44 14.67 -28.71
C THR A 56 -8.65 15.47 -28.23
N ALA A 57 -9.63 14.82 -27.59
CA ALA A 57 -10.77 15.50 -26.99
C ALA A 57 -10.33 16.47 -25.87
N GLY A 58 -9.40 16.05 -25.00
CA GLY A 58 -8.82 16.90 -23.97
C GLY A 58 -8.07 18.11 -24.52
N ALA A 59 -7.33 17.95 -25.62
CA ALA A 59 -6.65 19.04 -26.32
C ALA A 59 -7.67 20.06 -26.87
N ALA A 60 -8.78 19.60 -27.45
CA ALA A 60 -9.85 20.48 -27.93
C ALA A 60 -10.49 21.30 -26.79
N LEU A 61 -10.75 20.69 -25.63
CA LEU A 61 -11.23 21.40 -24.44
C LEU A 61 -10.22 22.43 -23.94
N SER A 62 -8.93 22.09 -23.89
CA SER A 62 -7.86 23.02 -23.51
C SER A 62 -7.82 24.23 -24.44
N MET A 63 -7.95 24.01 -25.75
CA MET A 63 -8.05 25.09 -26.72
C MET A 63 -9.28 25.96 -26.48
N ARG A 64 -10.44 25.36 -26.21
CA ARG A 64 -11.67 26.09 -25.93
C ARG A 64 -11.54 26.97 -24.68
N PHE A 65 -11.01 26.44 -23.58
CA PHE A 65 -10.90 27.19 -22.33
C PHE A 65 -9.96 28.40 -22.41
N ARG A 66 -9.03 28.44 -23.39
CA ARG A 66 -8.17 29.61 -23.62
C ARG A 66 -8.88 30.77 -24.33
N VAL A 67 -10.00 30.51 -25.00
CA VAL A 67 -10.72 31.50 -25.82
C VAL A 67 -12.16 31.73 -25.39
N ALA A 68 -12.70 30.88 -24.50
CA ALA A 68 -14.06 31.01 -24.00
C ALA A 68 -14.22 32.32 -23.21
N GLY A 69 -15.19 33.15 -23.59
CA GLY A 69 -15.61 34.27 -22.77
C GLY A 69 -16.84 33.95 -21.94
N TRP A 70 -17.45 35.00 -21.38
CA TRP A 70 -18.48 34.90 -20.35
C TRP A 70 -19.91 35.07 -20.89
N LEU A 71 -20.05 35.35 -22.19
CA LEU A 71 -21.34 35.45 -22.84
C LEU A 71 -22.08 34.10 -22.75
N PHE A 72 -23.41 34.13 -22.72
CA PHE A 72 -24.20 32.92 -22.52
C PHE A 72 -24.01 31.93 -23.66
N GLU A 73 -23.93 32.41 -24.89
CA GLU A 73 -23.70 31.64 -26.10
C GLU A 73 -22.35 30.92 -26.05
N GLU A 74 -21.30 31.61 -25.59
CA GLU A 74 -19.96 31.03 -25.44
C GLU A 74 -19.89 30.01 -24.30
N ARG A 75 -20.66 30.23 -23.23
CA ARG A 75 -20.81 29.25 -22.14
C ARG A 75 -21.57 28.01 -22.62
N MET A 76 -22.65 28.18 -23.36
CA MET A 76 -23.41 27.09 -23.96
C MET A 76 -22.54 26.24 -24.89
N GLU A 77 -21.75 26.88 -25.75
CA GLU A 77 -20.84 26.18 -26.65
C GLU A 77 -19.79 25.37 -25.86
N THR A 78 -19.21 25.97 -24.82
CA THR A 78 -18.24 25.28 -23.94
C THR A 78 -18.87 24.10 -23.20
N ALA A 79 -20.09 24.28 -22.70
CA ALA A 79 -20.87 23.23 -22.06
C ALA A 79 -21.19 22.08 -23.03
N GLY A 80 -21.55 22.40 -24.28
CA GLY A 80 -21.75 21.41 -25.34
C GLY A 80 -20.49 20.61 -25.64
N MET A 81 -19.32 21.27 -25.71
CA MET A 81 -18.04 20.59 -25.89
C MET A 81 -17.69 19.66 -24.72
N LEU A 82 -17.94 20.10 -23.48
CA LEU A 82 -17.75 19.26 -22.29
C LEU A 82 -18.67 18.02 -22.31
N ALA A 83 -19.92 18.18 -22.71
CA ALA A 83 -20.86 17.06 -22.84
C ALA A 83 -20.38 16.03 -23.89
N VAL A 84 -19.88 16.50 -25.04
CA VAL A 84 -19.33 15.62 -26.09
C VAL A 84 -18.05 14.93 -25.62
N ALA A 85 -17.18 15.61 -24.85
CA ALA A 85 -15.99 14.98 -24.27
C ALA A 85 -16.36 13.92 -23.20
N ALA A 86 -17.39 14.18 -22.38
CA ALA A 86 -17.94 13.21 -21.44
C ALA A 86 -18.47 11.97 -22.19
N PHE A 87 -19.14 12.19 -23.33
CA PHE A 87 -19.61 11.11 -24.19
C PHE A 87 -18.45 10.28 -24.78
N ALA A 88 -17.35 10.92 -25.21
CA ALA A 88 -16.14 10.19 -25.62
C ALA A 88 -15.57 9.32 -24.47
N CYS A 89 -15.56 9.83 -23.23
CA CYS A 89 -15.16 9.02 -22.07
C CYS A 89 -16.12 7.86 -21.81
N LEU A 90 -17.44 8.06 -22.02
CA LEU A 90 -18.45 7.02 -21.89
C LEU A 90 -18.27 5.89 -22.92
N LEU A 91 -17.90 6.21 -24.17
CA LEU A 91 -17.60 5.21 -25.19
C LEU A 91 -16.36 4.38 -24.80
N ALA A 92 -15.30 5.02 -24.29
CA ALA A 92 -14.13 4.32 -23.76
C ALA A 92 -14.46 3.46 -22.53
N PHE A 93 -15.39 3.91 -21.68
CA PHE A 93 -15.84 3.15 -20.51
C PHE A 93 -16.64 1.91 -20.91
N ALA A 94 -17.52 2.01 -21.92
CA ALA A 94 -18.27 0.87 -22.44
C ALA A 94 -17.35 -0.22 -23.02
N ASP A 95 -16.26 0.18 -23.69
CA ASP A 95 -15.22 -0.75 -24.11
C ASP A 95 -14.48 -1.36 -22.91
N ALA A 96 -14.06 -0.55 -21.94
CA ALA A 96 -13.34 -1.04 -20.77
C ALA A 96 -14.15 -2.08 -19.95
N ILE A 97 -15.48 -1.97 -19.93
CA ILE A 97 -16.36 -3.00 -19.36
C ILE A 97 -16.38 -4.27 -20.22
N SER A 98 -16.37 -4.11 -21.55
CA SER A 98 -16.49 -5.23 -22.50
C SER A 98 -15.19 -6.01 -22.68
N ALA A 99 -14.03 -5.35 -22.52
CA ALA A 99 -12.73 -5.94 -22.80
C ALA A 99 -12.24 -6.85 -21.67
N ASP A 100 -12.19 -6.36 -20.43
CA ASP A 100 -11.70 -7.13 -19.29
C ASP A 100 -12.14 -6.48 -17.97
N PRO A 101 -12.90 -7.18 -17.10
CA PRO A 101 -13.24 -6.71 -15.75
C PRO A 101 -12.03 -6.35 -14.88
N SER A 102 -10.83 -6.86 -15.18
CA SER A 102 -9.60 -6.54 -14.45
C SER A 102 -9.15 -5.07 -14.60
N TRP A 103 -9.70 -4.34 -15.57
CA TRP A 103 -9.37 -2.93 -15.84
C TRP A 103 -10.12 -1.92 -14.94
N ASP A 104 -10.45 -2.32 -13.71
CA ASP A 104 -11.21 -1.51 -12.74
C ASP A 104 -10.61 -0.12 -12.52
N SER A 105 -9.27 -0.01 -12.46
CA SER A 105 -8.59 1.29 -12.30
C SER A 105 -8.86 2.24 -13.47
N MET A 106 -8.87 1.75 -14.71
CA MET A 106 -9.19 2.56 -15.88
C MET A 106 -10.67 2.95 -15.89
N GLN A 107 -11.56 2.00 -15.57
CA GLN A 107 -12.99 2.23 -15.44
C GLN A 107 -13.27 3.35 -14.42
N MET A 108 -12.64 3.30 -13.25
CA MET A 108 -12.74 4.33 -12.22
C MET A 108 -12.26 5.71 -12.69
N VAL A 109 -11.13 5.78 -13.42
CA VAL A 109 -10.64 7.04 -13.99
C VAL A 109 -11.64 7.60 -15.00
N LEU A 110 -12.19 6.77 -15.88
CA LEU A 110 -13.17 7.18 -16.88
C LEU A 110 -14.46 7.68 -16.24
N VAL A 111 -14.98 6.98 -15.23
CA VAL A 111 -16.15 7.42 -14.45
C VAL A 111 -15.90 8.78 -13.79
N ALA A 112 -14.72 8.98 -13.20
CA ALA A 112 -14.35 10.26 -12.61
C ALA A 112 -14.30 11.38 -13.67
N LEU A 113 -13.71 11.13 -14.84
CA LEU A 113 -13.68 12.10 -15.95
C LEU A 113 -15.08 12.43 -16.47
N ILE A 114 -15.95 11.43 -16.64
CA ILE A 114 -17.36 11.63 -17.04
C ILE A 114 -18.08 12.50 -16.01
N ALA A 115 -17.98 12.15 -14.72
CA ALA A 115 -18.62 12.89 -13.64
C ALA A 115 -18.14 14.34 -13.57
N VAL A 116 -16.81 14.57 -13.65
CA VAL A 116 -16.23 15.91 -13.64
C VAL A 116 -16.67 16.72 -14.86
N ALA A 117 -16.66 16.13 -16.06
CA ALA A 117 -17.08 16.81 -17.27
C ALA A 117 -18.56 17.20 -17.21
N LEU A 118 -19.45 16.30 -16.78
CA LEU A 118 -20.89 16.56 -16.63
C LEU A 118 -21.19 17.60 -15.55
N LEU A 119 -20.52 17.56 -14.40
CA LEU A 119 -20.60 18.62 -13.39
C LEU A 119 -20.08 19.95 -13.95
N GLY A 120 -19.03 19.89 -14.77
CA GLY A 120 -18.50 21.04 -15.51
C GLY A 120 -19.52 21.67 -16.46
N VAL A 121 -20.31 20.86 -17.19
CA VAL A 121 -21.42 21.34 -18.05
C VAL A 121 -22.37 22.21 -17.24
N VAL A 122 -22.85 21.70 -16.11
CA VAL A 122 -23.77 22.43 -15.22
C VAL A 122 -23.09 23.71 -14.72
N LEU A 123 -21.85 23.62 -14.23
CA LEU A 123 -21.12 24.74 -13.65
C LEU A 123 -20.85 25.87 -14.66
N VAL A 124 -20.54 25.54 -15.90
CA VAL A 124 -20.30 26.51 -16.98
C VAL A 124 -21.59 27.27 -17.32
N LEU A 125 -22.73 26.59 -17.34
CA LEU A 125 -24.03 27.20 -17.65
C LEU A 125 -24.54 28.13 -16.54
N LEU A 126 -24.12 27.94 -15.30
CA LEU A 126 -24.54 28.78 -14.18
C LEU A 126 -24.14 30.26 -14.34
N PRO A 127 -24.95 31.20 -13.81
CA PRO A 127 -24.56 32.61 -13.68
C PRO A 127 -23.26 32.76 -12.90
N ALA A 128 -22.48 33.80 -13.22
CA ALA A 128 -21.15 33.99 -12.63
C ALA A 128 -21.15 33.99 -11.10
N THR A 129 -22.13 34.66 -10.47
CA THR A 129 -22.29 34.70 -9.01
C THR A 129 -22.53 33.31 -8.43
N VAL A 130 -23.43 32.51 -9.02
CA VAL A 130 -23.74 31.16 -8.54
C VAL A 130 -22.55 30.24 -8.72
N ARG A 131 -21.86 30.31 -9.87
CA ARG A 131 -20.62 29.56 -10.12
C ARG A 131 -19.55 29.91 -9.09
N ALA A 132 -19.33 31.19 -8.80
CA ALA A 132 -18.35 31.62 -7.81
C ALA A 132 -18.67 31.08 -6.41
N ILE A 133 -19.95 31.08 -6.02
CA ILE A 133 -20.41 30.48 -4.77
C ILE A 133 -20.12 28.97 -4.74
N VAL A 134 -20.52 28.24 -5.80
CA VAL A 134 -20.29 26.78 -5.88
C VAL A 134 -18.80 26.45 -5.82
N VAL A 135 -17.97 27.15 -6.59
CA VAL A 135 -16.51 26.95 -6.56
C VAL A 135 -15.94 27.29 -5.18
N GLY A 136 -16.39 28.38 -4.56
CA GLY A 136 -16.00 28.74 -3.19
C GLY A 136 -16.35 27.66 -2.17
N VAL A 137 -17.56 27.09 -2.25
CA VAL A 137 -17.97 25.96 -1.41
C VAL A 137 -17.09 24.73 -1.64
N LEU A 138 -16.78 24.38 -2.90
CA LEU A 138 -15.89 23.25 -3.21
C LEU A 138 -14.48 23.46 -2.63
N VAL A 139 -13.94 24.69 -2.72
CA VAL A 139 -12.68 25.06 -2.10
C VAL A 139 -12.76 24.91 -0.57
N LEU A 140 -13.82 25.41 0.06
CA LEU A 140 -14.01 25.26 1.51
C LEU A 140 -14.13 23.80 1.94
N VAL A 141 -14.82 22.95 1.16
CA VAL A 141 -14.91 21.50 1.42
C VAL A 141 -13.53 20.85 1.29
N HIS A 142 -12.76 21.18 0.26
CA HIS A 142 -11.41 20.63 0.05
C HIS A 142 -10.46 20.98 1.22
N PHE A 143 -10.34 22.28 1.54
CA PHE A 143 -9.49 22.74 2.63
C PHE A 143 -10.02 22.33 4.00
N GLY A 144 -11.34 22.29 4.19
CA GLY A 144 -11.98 21.76 5.39
C GLY A 144 -11.64 20.28 5.62
N GLY A 145 -11.60 19.48 4.54
CA GLY A 145 -11.14 18.10 4.59
C GLY A 145 -9.68 17.98 5.04
N MET A 146 -8.77 18.79 4.46
CA MET A 146 -7.36 18.79 4.84
C MET A 146 -7.15 19.22 6.31
N ILE A 147 -7.84 20.27 6.76
CA ILE A 147 -7.82 20.71 8.17
C ILE A 147 -8.36 19.62 9.08
N THR A 148 -9.45 18.97 8.69
CA THR A 148 -10.03 17.86 9.47
C THR A 148 -9.04 16.71 9.57
N ALA A 149 -8.37 16.34 8.48
CA ALA A 149 -7.35 15.29 8.49
C ALA A 149 -6.26 15.58 9.54
N ALA A 150 -5.71 16.81 9.55
CA ALA A 150 -4.69 17.20 10.51
C ALA A 150 -5.22 17.22 11.96
N THR A 151 -6.43 17.73 12.17
CA THR A 151 -7.02 17.88 13.51
C THR A 151 -7.62 16.60 14.09
N THR A 152 -7.77 15.55 13.29
CA THR A 152 -8.19 14.21 13.77
C THR A 152 -7.06 13.41 14.43
N ILE A 153 -5.82 13.86 14.32
CA ILE A 153 -4.66 13.23 14.95
C ILE A 153 -4.68 13.57 16.44
N GLU A 154 -4.55 12.54 17.30
CA GLU A 154 -4.51 12.73 18.74
C GLU A 154 -3.16 13.32 19.18
N PRO A 155 -3.13 14.50 19.83
CA PRO A 155 -1.90 15.04 20.38
C PRO A 155 -1.42 14.23 21.60
N PRO A 156 -0.11 14.25 21.94
CA PRO A 156 0.40 13.54 23.10
C PRO A 156 -0.36 13.89 24.40
N GLY A 157 -0.93 12.88 25.06
CA GLY A 157 -1.64 13.04 26.34
C GLY A 157 -3.05 13.65 26.24
N ALA A 158 -3.60 13.85 25.04
CA ALA A 158 -4.97 14.34 24.85
C ALA A 158 -5.67 13.69 23.66
N SER A 159 -7.01 13.74 23.65
CA SER A 159 -7.81 13.20 22.53
C SER A 159 -8.08 14.26 21.46
N ALA A 160 -8.23 13.83 20.21
CA ALA A 160 -8.59 14.73 19.12
C ALA A 160 -10.00 15.33 19.36
N PRO A 161 -10.23 16.62 18.98
CA PRO A 161 -11.52 17.27 19.14
C PRO A 161 -12.67 16.43 18.57
N TRP A 162 -13.75 16.25 19.34
CA TRP A 162 -14.88 15.40 18.94
C TRP A 162 -15.47 15.80 17.59
N VAL A 163 -15.62 17.11 17.34
CA VAL A 163 -16.14 17.64 16.07
C VAL A 163 -15.26 17.23 14.88
N ALA A 164 -13.93 17.32 15.04
CA ALA A 164 -12.99 16.90 14.00
C ALA A 164 -13.12 15.39 13.72
N ARG A 165 -13.25 14.57 14.77
CA ARG A 165 -13.47 13.11 14.61
C ARG A 165 -14.76 12.80 13.86
N GLN A 166 -15.88 13.49 14.18
CA GLN A 166 -17.15 13.26 13.51
C GLN A 166 -17.14 13.72 12.05
N LEU A 167 -16.62 14.92 11.78
CA LEU A 167 -16.46 15.42 10.41
C LEU A 167 -15.51 14.53 9.60
N GLY A 168 -14.42 14.10 10.23
CA GLY A 168 -13.44 13.20 9.64
C GLY A 168 -14.08 11.87 9.25
N ALA A 169 -14.71 11.18 10.20
CA ALA A 169 -15.29 9.86 9.97
C ALA A 169 -16.49 9.88 9.00
N ASN A 170 -17.40 10.84 9.16
CA ASN A 170 -18.71 10.79 8.50
C ASN A 170 -18.81 11.65 7.22
N VAL A 171 -18.02 12.72 7.12
CA VAL A 171 -18.11 13.67 5.99
C VAL A 171 -16.89 13.54 5.08
N TYR A 172 -15.70 13.75 5.63
CA TYR A 172 -14.49 13.90 4.84
C TYR A 172 -13.76 12.59 4.53
N ARG A 173 -13.99 11.48 5.27
CA ARG A 173 -13.23 10.22 5.07
C ARG A 173 -13.27 9.73 3.63
N ARG A 174 -14.47 9.66 3.04
CA ARG A 174 -14.66 9.19 1.66
C ARG A 174 -13.98 10.11 0.65
N TYR A 175 -14.13 11.42 0.85
CA TYR A 175 -13.50 12.44 0.02
C TYR A 175 -11.96 12.39 0.08
N LEU A 176 -11.40 12.32 1.29
CA LEU A 176 -9.95 12.25 1.51
C LEU A 176 -9.36 10.95 0.98
N GLN A 177 -10.06 9.82 1.11
CA GLN A 177 -9.66 8.55 0.50
C GLN A 177 -9.67 8.63 -1.03
N PHE A 178 -10.72 9.18 -1.62
CA PHE A 178 -10.84 9.35 -3.07
C PHE A 178 -9.71 10.24 -3.64
N MET A 179 -9.43 11.35 -2.97
CA MET A 179 -8.36 12.29 -3.37
C MET A 179 -6.96 11.82 -2.95
N TYR A 180 -6.84 10.69 -2.24
CA TYR A 180 -5.58 10.18 -1.68
C TYR A 180 -4.87 11.18 -0.72
N LEU A 181 -5.66 11.98 0.00
CA LEU A 181 -5.20 12.99 0.98
C LEU A 181 -5.29 12.48 2.44
N ASN A 182 -5.47 11.19 2.63
CA ASN A 182 -5.51 10.54 3.93
C ASN A 182 -4.14 9.99 4.37
N ASN A 183 -3.13 10.04 3.50
CA ASN A 183 -1.79 9.59 3.82
C ASN A 183 -1.01 10.71 4.54
N ALA A 184 -0.68 10.48 5.82
CA ALA A 184 0.03 11.43 6.68
C ALA A 184 1.40 11.85 6.14
N TYR A 185 2.02 11.03 5.27
CA TYR A 185 3.28 11.34 4.61
C TYR A 185 3.20 12.56 3.67
N HIS A 186 2.01 12.95 3.21
CA HIS A 186 1.84 14.13 2.36
C HIS A 186 1.80 15.45 3.12
N PHE A 187 1.54 15.42 4.42
CA PHE A 187 1.29 16.64 5.19
C PHE A 187 2.44 16.97 6.14
N TYR A 188 2.74 16.15 7.14
CA TYR A 188 3.67 16.53 8.22
C TYR A 188 4.09 15.33 9.08
N SER A 189 4.81 14.33 8.56
CA SER A 189 5.60 13.47 9.46
C SER A 189 7.02 13.99 9.45
N PRO A 190 7.37 15.01 10.28
CA PRO A 190 8.76 15.49 10.40
C PRO A 190 9.71 14.36 10.83
N GLU A 191 9.14 13.34 11.48
CA GLU A 191 9.76 12.05 11.75
C GLU A 191 8.78 10.98 11.26
N PRO A 192 8.87 10.52 10.00
CA PRO A 192 8.13 9.33 9.61
C PRO A 192 8.61 8.20 10.51
N GLY A 193 7.69 7.63 11.27
CA GLY A 193 7.99 6.42 12.02
C GLY A 193 8.55 5.36 11.08
N PRO A 194 9.37 4.44 11.60
CA PRO A 194 9.95 3.37 10.79
C PRO A 194 8.82 2.58 10.10
N PRO A 195 8.93 2.33 8.78
CA PRO A 195 7.86 1.70 8.02
C PRO A 195 7.60 0.27 8.51
N SER A 196 6.33 -0.13 8.49
CA SER A 196 5.97 -1.54 8.67
C SER A 196 6.32 -2.33 7.40
N LEU A 197 6.98 -3.46 7.58
CA LEU A 197 7.23 -4.45 6.53
C LEU A 197 6.51 -5.75 6.90
N VAL A 198 6.17 -6.56 5.91
CA VAL A 198 5.64 -7.92 6.13
C VAL A 198 6.44 -8.89 5.28
N TRP A 199 7.02 -9.89 5.92
CA TRP A 199 7.77 -10.96 5.25
C TRP A 199 7.02 -12.28 5.39
N PHE A 200 6.97 -13.01 4.29
CA PHE A 200 6.33 -14.30 4.16
C PHE A 200 7.40 -15.34 3.88
N HIS A 201 7.47 -16.36 4.72
CA HIS A 201 8.26 -17.56 4.47
C HIS A 201 7.31 -18.66 4.02
N ILE A 202 7.34 -18.93 2.72
CA ILE A 202 6.45 -19.86 2.03
C ILE A 202 7.14 -21.22 1.99
N LYS A 203 6.50 -22.24 2.55
CA LYS A 203 6.95 -23.63 2.50
C LYS A 203 6.01 -24.42 1.62
N TYR A 204 6.54 -25.14 0.64
CA TYR A 204 5.75 -26.01 -0.24
C TYR A 204 5.76 -27.47 0.24
N VAL A 205 4.88 -28.29 -0.35
CA VAL A 205 4.71 -29.70 0.04
C VAL A 205 5.99 -30.51 -0.16
N ASP A 206 6.75 -30.22 -1.22
CA ASP A 206 8.02 -30.90 -1.52
C ASP A 206 9.22 -30.40 -0.71
N GLY A 207 9.02 -29.47 0.23
CA GLY A 207 10.07 -28.93 1.09
C GLY A 207 10.80 -27.72 0.53
N ARG A 208 10.53 -27.28 -0.71
CA ARG A 208 11.03 -25.99 -1.19
C ARG A 208 10.54 -24.84 -0.33
N VAL A 209 11.37 -23.80 -0.27
CA VAL A 209 11.05 -22.58 0.47
C VAL A 209 11.30 -21.33 -0.38
N LYS A 210 10.46 -20.32 -0.15
CA LYS A 210 10.56 -19.01 -0.79
C LYS A 210 10.27 -17.90 0.20
N TRP A 211 11.07 -16.84 0.15
CA TRP A 211 10.80 -15.61 0.87
C TRP A 211 10.12 -14.61 -0.05
N PHE A 212 9.04 -13.99 0.43
CA PHE A 212 8.39 -12.88 -0.23
C PHE A 212 8.27 -11.72 0.77
N LYS A 213 8.62 -10.50 0.35
CA LYS A 213 8.71 -9.32 1.24
C LYS A 213 7.89 -8.18 0.65
N ILE A 214 7.11 -7.50 1.48
CA ILE A 214 6.40 -6.28 1.09
C ILE A 214 6.58 -5.16 2.12
N PRO A 215 6.69 -3.90 1.69
CA PRO A 215 7.14 -3.52 0.35
C PRO A 215 8.59 -3.97 0.08
N HIS A 216 8.97 -4.15 -1.19
CA HIS A 216 10.35 -4.40 -1.60
C HIS A 216 10.77 -3.39 -2.67
N ARG A 217 11.56 -2.39 -2.26
CA ARG A 217 11.83 -1.21 -3.10
C ARG A 217 12.42 -1.57 -4.47
N ASP A 218 13.30 -2.57 -4.52
CA ASP A 218 13.98 -2.98 -5.75
C ASP A 218 13.10 -3.81 -6.69
N GLU A 219 11.98 -4.36 -6.19
CA GLU A 219 11.02 -5.13 -6.99
C GLU A 219 9.79 -4.30 -7.39
N ASP A 220 9.62 -3.12 -6.79
CA ASP A 220 8.48 -2.24 -7.06
C ASP A 220 8.62 -1.54 -8.44
N PRO A 221 7.69 -1.74 -9.39
CA PRO A 221 7.84 -1.22 -10.76
C PRO A 221 7.79 0.31 -10.82
N VAL A 222 7.09 0.94 -9.88
CA VAL A 222 6.93 2.39 -9.78
C VAL A 222 6.84 2.84 -8.32
N PRO A 223 7.26 4.08 -7.97
CA PRO A 223 7.21 4.56 -6.59
C PRO A 223 5.83 4.53 -5.93
N ILE A 224 4.76 4.73 -6.70
CA ILE A 224 3.40 4.67 -6.16
C ILE A 224 2.99 3.25 -5.73
N HIS A 225 3.54 2.21 -6.37
CA HIS A 225 3.33 0.82 -5.97
C HIS A 225 3.91 0.57 -4.58
N HIS A 226 5.16 1.00 -4.37
CA HIS A 226 5.82 0.95 -3.05
C HIS A 226 4.98 1.62 -1.96
N THR A 227 4.46 2.83 -2.20
CA THR A 227 3.64 3.55 -1.22
C THR A 227 2.29 2.86 -0.95
N ARG A 228 1.70 2.21 -1.95
CA ARG A 228 0.49 1.39 -1.76
C ARG A 228 0.79 0.17 -0.91
N LEU A 229 1.89 -0.53 -1.17
CA LEU A 229 2.34 -1.66 -0.36
C LEU A 229 2.67 -1.26 1.08
N LEU A 230 3.25 -0.07 1.30
CA LEU A 230 3.41 0.48 2.66
C LEU A 230 2.05 0.64 3.37
N SER A 231 1.02 1.13 2.67
CA SER A 231 -0.31 1.28 3.28
C SER A 231 -0.93 -0.07 3.64
N ILE A 232 -0.66 -1.09 2.83
CA ILE A 232 -1.07 -2.49 3.06
C ILE A 232 -0.36 -3.04 4.30
N THR A 233 0.95 -2.87 4.45
CA THR A 233 1.67 -3.37 5.62
C THR A 233 1.24 -2.68 6.91
N GLU A 234 0.93 -1.38 6.87
CA GLU A 234 0.39 -0.65 8.03
C GLU A 234 -0.95 -1.24 8.52
N SER A 235 -1.79 -1.77 7.62
CA SER A 235 -3.04 -2.42 8.02
C SER A 235 -2.84 -3.71 8.84
N THR A 236 -1.64 -4.29 8.80
CA THR A 236 -1.24 -5.45 9.63
C THR A 236 -0.60 -5.06 10.96
N ALA A 237 -0.29 -3.77 11.14
CA ALA A 237 0.56 -3.30 12.22
C ALA A 237 -0.20 -2.79 13.45
N LEU A 238 -1.54 -2.72 13.42
CA LEU A 238 -2.32 -2.27 14.58
C LEU A 238 -2.23 -3.32 15.70
N THR A 239 -1.57 -2.93 16.78
CA THR A 239 -1.37 -3.74 17.99
C THR A 239 -2.43 -3.44 19.03
N SER A 240 -2.81 -4.46 19.80
CA SER A 240 -3.44 -4.26 21.10
C SER A 240 -2.33 -3.80 22.04
N ASN A 241 -2.22 -2.48 22.30
CA ASN A 241 -1.13 -1.89 23.10
C ASN A 241 -1.17 -2.25 24.59
N GLN A 242 -1.82 -3.36 24.94
CA GLN A 242 -1.97 -3.84 26.29
C GLN A 242 -1.48 -5.27 26.37
N ILE A 243 -0.51 -5.50 27.25
CA ILE A 243 -0.23 -6.84 27.78
C ILE A 243 -1.57 -7.46 28.18
N PRO A 244 -1.81 -8.76 27.93
CA PRO A 244 -3.02 -9.41 28.39
C PRO A 244 -3.27 -9.06 29.87
N GLN A 245 -4.41 -8.41 30.14
CA GLN A 245 -4.72 -7.89 31.49
C GLN A 245 -4.95 -9.03 32.50
N GLU A 246 -5.23 -10.22 32.01
CA GLU A 246 -5.35 -11.45 32.78
C GLU A 246 -3.95 -11.92 33.26
N PRO A 247 -3.63 -11.85 34.56
CA PRO A 247 -2.27 -12.13 35.05
C PRO A 247 -1.79 -13.56 34.79
N GLY A 248 -2.72 -14.53 34.79
CA GLY A 248 -2.43 -15.93 34.47
C GLY A 248 -1.97 -16.10 33.03
N ARG A 249 -2.72 -15.51 32.08
CA ARG A 249 -2.42 -15.62 30.64
C ARG A 249 -1.03 -15.07 30.30
N TRP A 250 -0.64 -13.93 30.87
CA TRP A 250 0.70 -13.38 30.62
C TRP A 250 1.80 -14.30 31.15
N SER A 251 1.64 -14.84 32.35
CA SER A 251 2.61 -15.77 32.95
C SER A 251 2.76 -17.04 32.11
N ASP A 252 1.65 -17.58 31.61
CA ASP A 252 1.63 -18.77 30.76
C ASP A 252 2.29 -18.51 29.40
N LEU A 253 2.00 -17.37 28.76
CA LEU A 253 2.65 -16.97 27.50
C LEU A 253 4.16 -16.90 27.66
N LYS A 254 4.64 -16.26 28.73
CA LYS A 254 6.08 -16.18 29.04
C LYS A 254 6.72 -17.53 29.28
N PHE A 255 6.08 -18.35 30.12
CA PHE A 255 6.57 -19.68 30.43
C PHE A 255 6.67 -20.55 29.17
N ASN A 256 5.62 -20.56 28.35
CA ASN A 256 5.57 -21.33 27.11
C ASN A 256 6.62 -20.84 26.10
N ARG A 257 6.74 -19.52 25.90
CA ARG A 257 7.76 -18.93 25.02
C ARG A 257 9.18 -19.25 25.45
N LYS A 258 9.47 -19.17 26.76
CA LYS A 258 10.80 -19.46 27.31
C LYS A 258 11.12 -20.95 27.18
N ARG A 259 10.22 -21.83 27.61
CA ARG A 259 10.38 -23.28 27.52
C ARG A 259 10.62 -23.75 26.07
N ALA A 260 9.80 -23.26 25.13
CA ALA A 260 9.96 -23.58 23.71
C ALA A 260 11.27 -23.00 23.14
N GLY A 261 11.62 -21.77 23.53
CA GLY A 261 12.86 -21.13 23.13
C GLY A 261 14.11 -21.85 23.62
N ASP A 262 14.11 -22.38 24.84
CA ASP A 262 15.21 -23.16 25.40
C ASP A 262 15.37 -24.51 24.68
N LEU A 263 14.25 -25.18 24.36
CA LEU A 263 14.25 -26.46 23.64
C LEU A 263 14.72 -26.33 22.19
N LEU A 264 14.26 -25.28 21.49
CA LEU A 264 14.51 -25.08 20.06
C LEU A 264 15.66 -24.12 19.77
N ASP A 265 16.30 -23.63 20.84
CA ASP A 265 17.40 -22.67 20.82
C ASP A 265 17.03 -21.38 20.06
N ILE A 266 15.80 -20.91 20.27
CA ILE A 266 15.24 -19.64 19.80
C ILE A 266 15.23 -18.67 20.97
N LYS A 267 16.27 -17.83 21.03
CA LYS A 267 16.55 -16.98 22.18
C LYS A 267 15.48 -15.90 22.39
N VAL A 268 15.38 -15.43 23.63
CA VAL A 268 14.62 -14.23 24.02
C VAL A 268 15.62 -13.06 24.05
N ALA A 269 15.19 -11.86 23.67
CA ALA A 269 16.07 -10.71 23.75
C ALA A 269 16.36 -10.37 25.22
N PRO A 270 17.60 -10.02 25.58
CA PRO A 270 17.89 -9.44 26.89
C PRO A 270 17.11 -8.13 27.09
N ASP A 271 16.73 -7.83 28.34
CA ASP A 271 16.02 -6.57 28.68
C ASP A 271 16.81 -5.30 28.30
N THR A 272 18.14 -5.40 28.22
CA THR A 272 19.01 -4.30 27.77
C THR A 272 18.86 -3.98 26.28
N ILE A 273 18.38 -4.94 25.48
CA ILE A 273 18.09 -4.77 24.06
C ILE A 273 16.63 -4.39 23.86
N MET A 274 15.72 -5.10 24.52
CA MET A 274 14.29 -4.87 24.42
C MET A 274 13.60 -5.31 25.72
N PRO A 275 12.95 -4.41 26.46
CA PRO A 275 12.20 -4.78 27.67
C PRO A 275 11.16 -5.88 27.39
N GLU A 276 11.06 -6.87 28.27
CA GLU A 276 10.12 -8.00 28.16
C GLU A 276 8.68 -7.55 27.81
N THR A 277 8.22 -6.43 28.37
CA THR A 277 6.87 -5.88 28.16
C THR A 277 6.57 -5.46 26.72
N ILE A 278 7.59 -5.13 25.92
CA ILE A 278 7.43 -4.76 24.51
C ILE A 278 7.79 -5.89 23.54
N GLN A 279 8.35 -7.00 24.05
CA GLN A 279 8.67 -8.18 23.25
C GLN A 279 7.43 -8.97 22.81
N TYR A 280 6.27 -8.77 23.42
CA TYR A 280 5.00 -9.36 22.98
C TYR A 280 4.08 -8.27 22.43
N GLN A 281 3.67 -8.40 21.17
CA GLN A 281 2.80 -7.44 20.48
C GLN A 281 1.69 -8.16 19.72
N GLU A 282 0.62 -8.51 20.44
CA GLU A 282 -0.58 -9.08 19.85
C GLU A 282 -1.29 -8.06 18.96
N THR A 283 -1.58 -8.44 17.71
CA THR A 283 -2.28 -7.58 16.76
C THR A 283 -3.78 -7.57 17.00
N GLN A 284 -4.44 -6.46 16.68
CA GLN A 284 -5.90 -6.35 16.77
C GLN A 284 -6.61 -7.32 15.79
N PRO A 285 -7.87 -7.73 16.04
CA PRO A 285 -8.59 -8.64 15.16
C PRO A 285 -8.66 -8.19 13.70
N PHE A 286 -8.78 -6.87 13.45
CA PHE A 286 -8.72 -6.33 12.09
C PHE A 286 -7.40 -6.66 11.38
N SER A 287 -6.25 -6.41 12.03
CA SER A 287 -4.94 -6.73 11.48
C SER A 287 -4.77 -8.23 11.25
N GLN A 288 -5.30 -9.07 12.14
CA GLN A 288 -5.29 -10.53 11.98
C GLN A 288 -6.05 -10.94 10.72
N ASN A 289 -7.28 -10.43 10.52
CA ASN A 289 -8.06 -10.70 9.30
C ASN A 289 -7.35 -10.20 8.02
N MET A 290 -6.66 -9.06 8.09
CA MET A 290 -5.85 -8.56 6.97
C MET A 290 -4.68 -9.49 6.66
N ILE A 291 -3.99 -10.00 7.69
CA ILE A 291 -2.90 -10.98 7.52
C ILE A 291 -3.42 -12.24 6.84
N GLU A 292 -4.55 -12.81 7.29
CA GLU A 292 -5.17 -13.99 6.65
C GLU A 292 -5.50 -13.72 5.17
N SER A 293 -6.01 -12.53 4.86
CA SER A 293 -6.30 -12.14 3.48
C SER A 293 -5.04 -12.02 2.62
N TYR A 294 -3.95 -11.49 3.18
CA TYR A 294 -2.67 -11.40 2.47
C TYR A 294 -2.01 -12.76 2.31
N VAL A 295 -2.13 -13.66 3.28
CA VAL A 295 -1.67 -15.05 3.14
C VAL A 295 -2.35 -15.72 1.96
N ARG A 296 -3.69 -15.62 1.83
CA ARG A 296 -4.41 -16.18 0.67
C ARG A 296 -3.90 -15.63 -0.65
N HIS A 297 -3.66 -14.31 -0.71
CA HIS A 297 -3.12 -13.68 -1.90
C HIS A 297 -1.71 -14.19 -2.22
N VAL A 298 -0.82 -14.27 -1.22
CA VAL A 298 0.55 -14.76 -1.39
C VAL A 298 0.55 -16.24 -1.82
N ALA A 299 -0.30 -17.07 -1.23
CA ALA A 299 -0.40 -18.48 -1.60
C ALA A 299 -0.87 -18.67 -3.05
N TRP A 300 -1.72 -17.76 -3.55
CA TRP A 300 -2.22 -17.80 -4.93
C TRP A 300 -1.22 -17.22 -5.94
N GLU A 301 -0.56 -16.11 -5.61
CA GLU A 301 0.33 -15.37 -6.52
C GLU A 301 1.72 -16.03 -6.66
N PHE A 302 2.19 -16.73 -5.63
CA PHE A 302 3.53 -17.31 -5.58
C PHE A 302 3.47 -18.85 -5.54
N PRO A 303 3.10 -19.52 -6.64
CA PRO A 303 3.30 -20.97 -6.76
C PRO A 303 4.80 -21.29 -6.82
N SER A 304 5.13 -22.55 -6.55
CA SER A 304 6.50 -23.05 -6.58
C SER A 304 7.10 -22.99 -7.99
N LEU A 305 8.31 -22.43 -8.12
CA LEU A 305 9.01 -22.27 -9.40
C LEU A 305 9.40 -23.64 -9.96
N GLY A 306 8.77 -24.02 -11.06
CA GLY A 306 9.07 -25.26 -11.79
C GLY A 306 8.08 -26.40 -11.56
N ASP A 307 7.17 -26.27 -10.60
CA ASP A 307 6.02 -27.17 -10.47
C ASP A 307 4.78 -26.40 -9.98
N PRO A 308 3.90 -25.96 -10.89
CA PRO A 308 2.66 -25.29 -10.53
C PRO A 308 1.70 -26.13 -9.68
N ASP A 309 1.84 -27.47 -9.70
CA ASP A 309 1.01 -28.38 -8.90
C ASP A 309 1.55 -28.55 -7.46
N ASN A 310 2.77 -28.08 -7.18
CA ASN A 310 3.35 -28.09 -5.85
C ASN A 310 2.71 -27.01 -4.97
N LYS A 311 1.74 -27.45 -4.17
CA LYS A 311 0.93 -26.59 -3.33
C LYS A 311 1.74 -26.02 -2.15
N VAL A 312 1.31 -24.86 -1.69
CA VAL A 312 1.76 -24.28 -0.43
C VAL A 312 1.35 -25.20 0.72
N LYS A 313 2.32 -25.60 1.54
CA LYS A 313 2.11 -26.36 2.79
C LYS A 313 1.80 -25.43 3.96
N GLY A 314 2.54 -24.32 4.04
CA GLY A 314 2.39 -23.34 5.12
C GLY A 314 3.13 -22.05 4.81
N ILE A 315 2.65 -20.95 5.38
CA ILE A 315 3.24 -19.62 5.25
C ILE A 315 3.42 -19.03 6.64
N LYS A 316 4.68 -18.83 7.05
CA LYS A 316 4.98 -18.06 8.25
C LYS A 316 5.02 -16.59 7.91
N VAL A 317 4.33 -15.80 8.73
CA VAL A 317 4.24 -14.36 8.54
C VAL A 317 5.02 -13.64 9.63
N TYR A 318 5.88 -12.71 9.23
CA TYR A 318 6.64 -11.84 10.11
C TYR A 318 6.27 -10.41 9.81
N ARG A 319 5.88 -9.66 10.83
CA ARG A 319 5.73 -8.21 10.75
C ARG A 319 7.01 -7.57 11.24
N LEU A 320 7.66 -6.75 10.43
CA LEU A 320 8.91 -6.11 10.78
C LEU A 320 8.77 -4.59 10.81
N ARG A 321 9.65 -3.98 11.57
CA ARG A 321 9.91 -2.54 11.56
C ARG A 321 11.39 -2.34 11.30
N HIS A 322 11.73 -1.49 10.34
CA HIS A 322 13.12 -1.14 10.07
C HIS A 322 13.50 0.15 10.80
N THR A 323 14.26 0.03 11.88
CA THR A 323 14.65 1.16 12.73
C THR A 323 15.66 2.03 12.01
N ILE A 324 15.34 3.32 11.88
CA ILE A 324 16.27 4.31 11.32
C ILE A 324 17.40 4.51 12.34
N ILE A 325 18.64 4.23 11.91
CA ILE A 325 19.82 4.44 12.76
C ILE A 325 20.11 5.92 12.96
N SER A 326 20.70 6.27 14.10
CA SER A 326 21.05 7.66 14.41
C SER A 326 22.17 8.17 13.50
N PRO A 327 22.27 9.49 13.27
CA PRO A 327 23.40 10.08 12.55
C PRO A 327 24.76 9.70 13.15
N GLN A 328 24.84 9.54 14.47
CA GLN A 328 26.04 9.08 15.18
C GLN A 328 26.41 7.64 14.78
N ALA A 329 25.44 6.73 14.69
CA ALA A 329 25.68 5.36 14.25
C ALA A 329 26.17 5.29 12.79
N ILE A 330 25.66 6.17 11.92
CA ILE A 330 26.16 6.31 10.54
C ILE A 330 27.60 6.83 10.55
N ALA A 331 27.91 7.84 11.37
CA ALA A 331 29.25 8.39 11.51
C ALA A 331 30.27 7.35 12.05
N GLU A 332 29.80 6.41 12.86
CA GLU A 332 30.56 5.23 13.33
C GLU A 332 30.69 4.13 12.26
N GLY A 333 30.15 4.33 11.06
CA GLY A 333 30.24 3.39 9.94
C GLY A 333 29.24 2.24 9.99
N ARG A 334 28.20 2.31 10.85
CA ARG A 334 27.15 1.27 10.86
C ARG A 334 26.28 1.38 9.61
N SER A 335 25.98 0.23 9.01
CA SER A 335 25.09 0.15 7.86
C SER A 335 23.64 0.43 8.28
N PRO A 336 22.90 1.30 7.56
CA PRO A 336 21.46 1.43 7.74
C PRO A 336 20.70 0.13 7.47
N LEU A 337 21.28 -0.77 6.68
CA LEU A 337 20.70 -2.08 6.32
C LEU A 337 21.24 -3.21 7.21
N ASP A 338 21.92 -2.88 8.31
CA ASP A 338 22.33 -3.91 9.27
C ASP A 338 21.09 -4.65 9.78
N LYS A 339 21.14 -5.97 9.74
CA LYS A 339 20.06 -6.85 10.15
C LYS A 339 19.57 -6.59 11.58
N ILE A 340 20.43 -6.11 12.49
CA ILE A 340 20.02 -5.73 13.87
C ILE A 340 19.04 -4.55 13.92
N THR A 341 18.91 -3.79 12.83
CA THR A 341 17.97 -2.67 12.73
C THR A 341 16.54 -3.14 12.46
N TYR A 342 16.36 -4.42 12.10
CA TYR A 342 15.05 -5.01 11.84
C TYR A 342 14.46 -5.60 13.12
N VAL A 343 13.28 -5.09 13.48
CA VAL A 343 12.52 -5.55 14.63
C VAL A 343 11.34 -6.40 14.14
N GLY A 344 11.49 -7.72 14.14
CA GLY A 344 10.49 -8.65 13.62
C GLY A 344 9.63 -9.32 14.70
N TYR A 345 8.31 -9.29 14.53
CA TYR A 345 7.33 -10.01 15.34
C TYR A 345 6.66 -11.08 14.50
N TYR A 346 6.74 -12.33 14.95
CA TYR A 346 6.09 -13.44 14.25
C TYR A 346 4.57 -13.40 14.46
N GLN A 347 3.79 -13.55 13.39
CA GLN A 347 2.33 -13.38 13.40
C GLN A 347 1.56 -14.71 13.35
N GLY A 348 2.25 -15.82 13.14
CA GLY A 348 1.68 -17.16 12.98
C GLY A 348 2.09 -17.84 11.67
N GLU A 349 1.80 -19.13 11.59
CA GLU A 349 1.91 -19.95 10.39
C GLU A 349 0.50 -20.24 9.89
N TYR A 350 0.27 -20.13 8.59
CA TYR A 350 -1.05 -20.23 7.98
C TYR A 350 -1.03 -21.20 6.80
N ASP A 351 -2.14 -21.85 6.50
CA ASP A 351 -2.31 -22.61 5.26
C ASP A 351 -2.60 -21.69 4.05
N ALA A 352 -2.80 -22.30 2.87
CA ALA A 352 -3.07 -21.57 1.63
C ALA A 352 -4.41 -20.82 1.65
N GLU A 353 -5.35 -21.27 2.46
CA GLU A 353 -6.67 -20.66 2.69
C GLU A 353 -6.61 -19.51 3.71
N GLY A 354 -5.43 -19.26 4.29
CA GLY A 354 -5.21 -18.22 5.28
C GLY A 354 -5.73 -18.60 6.67
N LYS A 355 -5.96 -19.88 6.94
CA LYS A 355 -6.32 -20.38 8.27
C LYS A 355 -5.05 -20.63 9.07
N LEU A 356 -5.06 -20.21 10.34
CA LEU A 356 -3.93 -20.32 11.24
C LEU A 356 -3.66 -21.80 11.58
N LEU A 357 -2.42 -22.24 11.37
CA LEU A 357 -1.92 -23.54 11.81
C LEU A 357 -1.56 -23.50 13.30
N HIS A 358 -1.36 -24.68 13.90
CA HIS A 358 -1.06 -24.83 15.33
C HIS A 358 -2.14 -24.22 16.23
N ALA A 359 -3.39 -24.26 15.78
CA ALA A 359 -4.55 -23.72 16.46
C ALA A 359 -5.70 -24.73 16.52
N VAL A 360 -6.53 -24.60 17.55
CA VAL A 360 -7.75 -25.39 17.75
C VAL A 360 -8.95 -24.57 17.35
N TYR A 361 -9.80 -25.15 16.51
CA TYR A 361 -11.03 -24.55 16.02
C TYR A 361 -12.24 -25.33 16.55
N ASP A 362 -13.35 -24.63 16.79
CA ASP A 362 -14.61 -25.28 17.12
C ASP A 362 -15.31 -25.83 15.85
N ALA A 363 -16.46 -26.50 16.02
CA ALA A 363 -17.23 -27.07 14.91
C ALA A 363 -17.82 -26.01 13.94
N LYS A 364 -17.78 -24.73 14.30
CA LYS A 364 -18.23 -23.60 13.47
C LYS A 364 -17.05 -22.83 12.89
N ASP A 365 -15.84 -23.39 12.98
CA ASP A 365 -14.60 -22.79 12.50
C ASP A 365 -14.18 -21.51 13.23
N ASN A 366 -14.64 -21.30 14.47
CA ASN A 366 -14.12 -20.22 15.32
C ASN A 366 -12.82 -20.66 15.98
N LEU A 367 -11.84 -19.75 16.02
CA LEU A 367 -10.58 -19.97 16.73
C LEU A 367 -10.83 -20.05 18.26
N VAL A 368 -10.50 -21.19 18.86
CA VAL A 368 -10.65 -21.45 20.30
C VAL A 368 -9.34 -21.22 21.05
N GLN A 369 -8.25 -21.79 20.52
CA GLN A 369 -6.95 -21.77 21.18
C GLN A 369 -5.83 -21.74 20.15
N VAL A 370 -4.74 -21.05 20.49
CA VAL A 370 -3.51 -21.02 19.70
C VAL A 370 -2.42 -21.71 20.52
N ASN A 371 -1.79 -22.73 19.94
CA ASN A 371 -0.75 -23.54 20.59
C ASN A 371 0.67 -23.16 20.17
N ASP A 372 0.82 -22.17 19.30
CA ASP A 372 2.12 -21.65 18.88
C ASP A 372 2.74 -20.74 19.97
N PRO A 373 3.86 -21.15 20.61
CA PRO A 373 4.47 -20.40 21.71
C PRO A 373 5.23 -19.16 21.27
N PHE A 374 5.44 -18.97 19.96
CA PHE A 374 6.18 -17.83 19.40
C PHE A 374 5.26 -16.76 18.81
N ARG A 375 3.97 -17.05 18.61
CA ARG A 375 3.04 -16.09 18.01
C ARG A 375 3.02 -14.78 18.80
N PHE A 376 3.11 -13.67 18.07
CA PHE A 376 3.21 -12.29 18.52
C PHE A 376 4.47 -11.90 19.30
N TRP A 377 5.42 -12.83 19.47
CA TRP A 377 6.69 -12.52 20.11
C TRP A 377 7.69 -11.92 19.14
N TYR A 378 8.53 -11.05 19.67
CA TYR A 378 9.73 -10.54 19.04
C TYR A 378 10.70 -11.69 18.75
N MET A 379 11.18 -11.75 17.51
CA MET A 379 12.20 -12.67 17.04
C MET A 379 13.53 -11.92 17.03
N PRO A 380 14.35 -12.05 18.10
CA PRO A 380 15.46 -11.15 18.31
C PRO A 380 16.60 -11.36 17.30
N ILE A 381 17.12 -10.23 16.84
CA ILE A 381 18.31 -10.12 16.02
C ILE A 381 19.27 -9.18 16.73
N TYR A 382 20.36 -9.70 17.29
CA TYR A 382 21.33 -8.90 18.04
C TYR A 382 22.71 -9.55 18.09
N THR A 383 23.71 -8.77 18.46
CA THR A 383 25.07 -9.25 18.73
C THR A 383 25.30 -9.42 20.23
N ARG A 384 26.00 -10.47 20.64
CA ARG A 384 26.46 -10.67 22.03
C ARG A 384 27.91 -11.12 22.10
N PRO A 385 28.64 -10.90 23.19
CA PRO A 385 30.01 -11.42 23.31
C PRO A 385 30.03 -12.95 23.33
N LYS A 386 30.96 -13.56 22.59
CA LYS A 386 31.11 -15.03 22.49
C LYS A 386 31.46 -15.70 23.82
N ASP A 387 32.18 -14.99 24.67
CA ASP A 387 32.59 -15.46 26.00
C ASP A 387 31.49 -15.27 27.07
N GLY A 388 30.35 -14.70 26.70
CA GLY A 388 29.25 -14.41 27.62
C GLY A 388 29.50 -13.20 28.53
N SER A 389 30.59 -12.44 28.31
CA SER A 389 30.85 -11.21 29.05
C SER A 389 29.81 -10.12 28.72
N PRO A 390 29.67 -9.07 29.55
CA PRO A 390 28.86 -7.91 29.21
C PRO A 390 29.39 -7.21 27.95
N TYR A 391 28.48 -6.72 27.10
CA TYR A 391 28.84 -5.99 25.89
C TYR A 391 29.68 -4.75 26.21
N ARG A 392 30.75 -4.51 25.43
CA ARG A 392 31.53 -3.27 25.44
C ARG A 392 31.56 -2.68 24.03
N SER A 393 31.51 -1.36 23.94
CA SER A 393 31.47 -0.64 22.66
C SER A 393 32.76 -0.74 21.83
N ASP A 394 33.87 -1.17 22.44
CA ASP A 394 35.18 -1.36 21.83
C ASP A 394 35.46 -2.81 21.39
N MET A 395 34.50 -3.74 21.60
CA MET A 395 34.64 -5.13 21.17
C MET A 395 34.80 -5.24 19.66
N ARG A 396 35.74 -6.08 19.22
CA ARG A 396 35.96 -6.36 17.80
C ARG A 396 34.83 -7.27 17.28
N PRO A 397 34.45 -7.18 16.00
CA PRO A 397 33.43 -8.05 15.41
C PRO A 397 33.68 -9.55 15.63
N GLU A 398 34.95 -9.98 15.70
CA GLU A 398 35.36 -11.37 15.94
C GLU A 398 35.02 -11.87 17.35
N GLU A 399 34.89 -10.96 18.32
CA GLU A 399 34.55 -11.24 19.72
C GLU A 399 33.03 -11.35 19.91
N LEU A 400 32.26 -10.97 18.88
CA LEU A 400 30.81 -10.96 18.90
C LEU A 400 30.25 -12.19 18.17
N GLU A 401 29.24 -12.79 18.77
CA GLU A 401 28.32 -13.76 18.21
C GLU A 401 27.08 -13.03 17.72
N TYR A 402 26.60 -13.45 16.55
CA TYR A 402 25.36 -12.96 15.97
C TYR A 402 24.21 -13.91 16.29
N VAL A 403 23.19 -13.42 16.97
CA VAL A 403 21.98 -14.17 17.33
C VAL A 403 20.86 -13.77 16.38
N ASP A 404 20.47 -14.67 15.47
CA ASP A 404 19.38 -14.48 14.51
C ASP A 404 18.25 -15.48 14.79
N SER A 405 17.41 -15.14 15.76
CA SER A 405 16.28 -16.00 16.11
C SER A 405 15.18 -15.97 15.06
N LEU A 406 15.11 -14.93 14.22
CA LEU A 406 14.13 -14.82 13.14
C LEU A 406 14.39 -15.86 12.05
N THR A 407 15.61 -15.90 11.52
CA THR A 407 16.01 -16.91 10.51
C THR A 407 15.89 -18.31 11.07
N ARG A 408 16.33 -18.52 12.32
CA ARG A 408 16.22 -19.83 12.97
C ARG A 408 14.76 -20.26 13.14
N HIS A 409 13.89 -19.35 13.58
CA HIS A 409 12.47 -19.64 13.70
C HIS A 409 11.82 -19.93 12.34
N ALA A 410 12.22 -19.26 11.27
CA ALA A 410 11.69 -19.53 9.93
C ALA A 410 11.94 -20.99 9.50
N ARG A 411 13.13 -21.50 9.78
CA ARG A 411 13.55 -22.88 9.51
C ARG A 411 12.91 -23.94 10.40
N LEU A 412 12.24 -23.54 11.49
CA LEU A 412 11.60 -24.47 12.43
C LEU A 412 10.41 -25.19 11.78
N ASP A 413 10.32 -26.50 11.87
CA ASP A 413 9.08 -27.24 11.64
C ASP A 413 8.46 -27.53 13.02
N LEU A 414 7.38 -26.81 13.36
CA LEU A 414 6.76 -26.87 14.69
C LEU A 414 6.17 -28.26 14.99
N ASP A 415 5.66 -28.97 13.98
CA ASP A 415 5.11 -30.32 14.14
C ASP A 415 6.21 -31.33 14.51
N LYS A 416 7.40 -31.13 13.95
CA LYS A 416 8.57 -32.02 14.16
C LYS A 416 9.47 -31.56 15.30
N LEU A 417 9.35 -30.31 15.74
CA LEU A 417 10.27 -29.64 16.66
C LEU A 417 11.73 -29.69 16.16
N VAL A 418 11.93 -29.59 14.84
CA VAL A 418 13.25 -29.63 14.20
C VAL A 418 13.49 -28.34 13.44
N VAL A 419 14.69 -27.77 13.58
CA VAL A 419 15.15 -26.61 12.80
C VAL A 419 15.92 -27.13 11.58
N SER A 420 15.53 -26.72 10.37
CA SER A 420 16.27 -27.05 9.15
C SER A 420 17.72 -26.54 9.24
N GLY A 421 18.67 -27.41 8.85
CA GLY A 421 20.09 -27.08 8.80
C GLY A 421 20.51 -26.29 7.57
N ASP A 422 19.60 -26.03 6.63
CA ASP A 422 19.92 -25.31 5.39
C ASP A 422 20.32 -23.87 5.70
N SER A 423 21.61 -23.57 5.56
CA SER A 423 22.16 -22.24 5.82
C SER A 423 21.63 -21.18 4.84
N ASN A 424 21.09 -21.58 3.70
CA ASN A 424 20.64 -20.69 2.63
C ASN A 424 19.18 -20.26 2.76
N ASP A 425 18.38 -20.91 3.62
CA ASP A 425 17.02 -20.50 3.93
C ASP A 425 17.05 -19.29 4.86
N THR A 426 17.27 -18.11 4.29
CA THR A 426 17.42 -16.85 5.04
C THR A 426 16.61 -15.76 4.35
N PRO A 427 15.94 -14.88 5.11
CA PRO A 427 15.22 -13.75 4.53
C PRO A 427 16.16 -12.67 3.98
N TRP A 428 17.46 -12.79 4.21
CA TRP A 428 18.46 -11.78 3.86
C TRP A 428 18.99 -11.92 2.45
N ASP A 429 18.73 -13.05 1.79
CA ASP A 429 19.09 -13.27 0.40
C ASP A 429 17.87 -12.97 -0.47
N ASP A 430 18.05 -12.23 -1.55
CA ASP A 430 16.94 -11.83 -2.41
C ASP A 430 16.55 -12.97 -3.38
N GLY A 431 15.37 -13.54 -3.13
CA GLY A 431 14.41 -13.93 -4.17
C GLY A 431 14.60 -15.27 -4.91
N ALA A 432 15.75 -15.94 -4.85
CA ALA A 432 15.85 -17.26 -5.47
C ALA A 432 15.12 -18.32 -4.63
N GLU A 433 14.20 -19.07 -5.23
CA GLU A 433 13.63 -20.27 -4.60
C GLU A 433 14.73 -21.31 -4.40
N LYS A 434 14.81 -21.87 -3.20
CA LYS A 434 15.87 -22.80 -2.83
C LYS A 434 15.27 -24.14 -2.42
N HIS A 435 15.88 -25.23 -2.88
CA HIS A 435 15.57 -26.57 -2.38
C HIS A 435 16.12 -26.71 -0.97
N GLN A 436 15.26 -27.07 -0.01
CA GLN A 436 15.75 -27.68 1.23
C GLN A 436 16.16 -29.12 0.90
N PRO A 437 17.39 -29.54 1.27
CA PRO A 437 17.86 -30.91 1.06
C PRO A 437 17.14 -31.94 1.93
#